data_AF-G3X357-F1
#
_entry.id   AF-G3X357-F1
#
_cell.length_a   1.000
_cell.length_b   1.000
_cell.length_c   1.000
_cell.angle_alpha   90.00
_cell.angle_beta   90.00
_cell.angle_gamma   90.00
#
_symmetry.space_group_name_H-M   'P 1'
#
loop_
_entity.id
_entity.type
_entity.pdbx_description
1 polymer ?
#
loop_
_entity_poly.entity_id
_entity_poly.type
_entity_poly.pdbx_seq_one_letter_code
_entity_poly.pdbx_strand_id
1 'polypeptide(L)'
;MRLVRMPEARTDKTKPGGGGGGEYFQNLNNFISQDLKLDKEDLSGGGARPVTPERRASWRRVGGAWPWPTWAGLGPRGLAFGLGPAHRVYPVTVRFSAGSRFLSAVARSLSAMAPFSSASVLLFLTLGVAVLAEPVHFLDCGSTAGQVKEVAVFPCSVQPCRLQKGVSYVVNVTFVSNVWSQNTTASVHGIILGVPVPFPIPQPDGCKSGINCPIEKGKTYNYLNKLPVKSEYPNIKLVVQWELLDDKSNIVFCWKIPIEIV
;
A
#
# COMPACT_ATOMS: atom_id res chain seq x y z
N MET A 1 21.32 26.31 40.69
CA MET A 1 20.55 26.86 39.55
C MET A 1 21.47 27.64 38.62
N ARG A 2 21.76 27.14 37.42
CA ARG A 2 22.34 27.93 36.31
C ARG A 2 21.25 28.06 35.25
N LEU A 3 20.73 29.27 35.07
CA LEU A 3 19.84 29.63 33.96
C LEU A 3 20.67 29.64 32.68
N VAL A 4 20.44 28.68 31.80
CA VAL A 4 20.97 28.69 30.43
C VAL A 4 20.09 29.65 29.63
N ARG A 5 20.67 30.80 29.22
CA ARG A 5 20.04 31.71 28.26
C ARG A 5 19.90 30.99 26.90
N MET A 6 18.68 30.91 26.38
CA MET A 6 18.45 30.61 24.98
C MET A 6 18.98 31.76 24.11
N PRO A 7 19.60 31.49 22.94
CA PRO A 7 19.94 32.55 22.00
C PRO A 7 18.69 33.07 21.29
N GLU A 8 18.55 34.39 21.30
CA GLU A 8 17.56 35.18 20.58
C GLU A 8 17.59 34.83 19.07
N ALA A 9 16.45 34.39 18.52
CA ALA A 9 16.31 34.18 17.10
C ALA A 9 16.39 35.51 16.37
N ARG A 10 17.43 35.70 15.56
CA ARG A 10 17.59 36.83 14.63
C ARG A 10 16.47 36.76 13.60
N THR A 11 15.47 37.62 13.78
CA THR A 11 14.42 37.86 12.79
C THR A 11 15.02 38.65 11.64
N ASP A 12 15.29 37.97 10.52
CA ASP A 12 15.58 38.62 9.25
C ASP A 12 14.26 39.19 8.70
N LYS A 13 14.15 40.51 8.74
CA LYS A 13 13.08 41.26 8.09
C LYS A 13 13.45 41.47 6.62
N THR A 14 13.02 40.55 5.77
CA THR A 14 12.90 40.83 4.34
C THR A 14 11.42 40.75 3.91
N LYS A 15 10.83 41.95 3.77
CA LYS A 15 9.74 42.41 2.86
C LYS A 15 8.51 41.51 2.57
N PRO A 16 7.26 42.02 2.62
CA PRO A 16 6.07 41.22 2.33
C PRO A 16 5.92 41.00 0.82
N GLY A 17 6.13 39.76 0.38
CA GLY A 17 5.75 39.26 -0.94
C GLY A 17 4.62 38.25 -0.79
N GLY A 18 3.38 38.65 -1.06
CA GLY A 18 2.28 37.72 -1.26
C GLY A 18 2.55 36.89 -2.52
N GLY A 19 2.72 35.58 -2.38
CA GLY A 19 3.02 34.69 -3.51
C GLY A 19 3.48 33.26 -3.18
N GLY A 20 3.79 32.92 -1.92
CA GLY A 20 4.50 31.66 -1.62
C GLY A 20 3.72 30.35 -1.82
N GLY A 21 2.38 30.37 -1.80
CA GLY A 21 1.62 29.12 -1.85
C GLY A 21 1.44 28.49 -3.22
N GLY A 22 1.30 29.31 -4.26
CA GLY A 22 1.22 28.83 -5.64
C GLY A 22 2.55 28.23 -6.08
N GLU A 23 3.65 28.86 -5.68
CA GLU A 23 5.01 28.42 -6.01
C GLU A 23 5.36 27.08 -5.32
N TYR A 24 5.02 26.90 -4.04
CA TYR A 24 5.24 25.63 -3.34
C TYR A 24 4.48 24.46 -4.01
N PHE A 25 3.20 24.68 -4.35
CA PHE A 25 2.38 23.67 -5.02
C PHE A 25 2.91 23.35 -6.43
N GLN A 26 3.33 24.37 -7.18
CA GLN A 26 3.93 24.18 -8.50
C GLN A 26 5.28 23.45 -8.41
N ASN A 27 6.12 23.80 -7.44
CA ASN A 27 7.40 23.14 -7.23
C ASN A 27 7.23 21.66 -6.88
N LEU A 28 6.25 21.32 -6.05
CA LEU A 28 5.97 19.92 -5.74
C LEU A 28 5.43 19.16 -6.96
N ASN A 29 4.51 19.76 -7.73
CA ASN A 29 4.02 19.14 -8.96
C ASN A 29 5.14 18.91 -9.97
N ASN A 30 6.05 19.88 -10.09
CA ASN A 30 7.22 19.78 -10.96
C ASN A 30 8.17 18.68 -10.48
N PHE A 31 8.40 18.59 -9.17
CA PHE A 31 9.24 17.56 -8.56
C PHE A 31 8.67 16.16 -8.80
N ILE A 32 7.39 15.96 -8.47
CA ILE A 32 6.68 14.70 -8.76
C ILE A 32 6.73 14.40 -10.26
N SER A 33 6.55 15.40 -11.13
CA SER A 33 6.65 15.21 -12.59
C SER A 33 8.06 14.85 -13.08
N GLN A 34 9.11 15.21 -12.35
CA GLN A 34 10.49 14.84 -12.67
C GLN A 34 10.82 13.42 -12.20
N ASP A 35 10.41 13.03 -10.99
CA ASP A 35 10.57 11.67 -10.49
C ASP A 35 9.86 10.66 -11.41
N LEU A 36 8.70 11.03 -11.94
CA LEU A 36 7.99 10.19 -12.91
C LEU A 36 8.71 10.01 -14.25
N LYS A 37 9.50 11.00 -14.65
CA LYS A 37 10.34 10.84 -15.85
C LYS A 37 11.47 9.85 -15.56
N LEU A 38 12.05 9.88 -14.36
CA LEU A 38 13.08 8.94 -13.94
C LEU A 38 12.55 7.50 -13.87
N ASP A 39 11.37 7.27 -13.27
CA ASP A 39 10.76 5.92 -13.21
C ASP A 39 10.45 5.35 -14.61
N LYS A 40 10.07 6.22 -15.55
CA LYS A 40 9.77 5.82 -16.94
C LYS A 40 11.05 5.51 -17.74
N GLU A 41 12.17 6.14 -17.40
CA GLU A 41 13.48 5.81 -17.98
C GLU A 41 13.97 4.43 -17.50
N ASP A 42 13.72 4.03 -16.26
CA ASP A 42 14.07 2.68 -15.77
C ASP A 42 13.22 1.56 -16.40
N LEU A 43 11.96 1.84 -16.75
CA LEU A 43 11.08 0.87 -17.44
C LEU A 43 11.34 0.78 -18.95
N SER A 44 11.97 1.78 -19.57
CA SER A 44 12.34 1.76 -20.99
C SER A 44 13.82 1.40 -21.24
N GLY A 45 14.64 1.41 -20.18
CA GLY A 45 16.05 0.99 -20.17
C GLY A 45 16.27 -0.53 -20.12
N GLY A 46 15.45 -1.32 -20.82
CA GLY A 46 15.70 -2.75 -21.08
C GLY A 46 16.83 -3.00 -22.09
N GLY A 47 17.92 -2.23 -22.00
CA GLY A 47 19.14 -2.47 -22.77
C GLY A 47 20.00 -3.49 -22.03
N ALA A 48 20.04 -4.72 -22.52
CA ALA A 48 20.96 -5.74 -22.05
C ALA A 48 22.40 -5.18 -22.01
N ARG A 49 22.94 -4.95 -20.81
CA ARG A 49 24.38 -4.73 -20.67
C ARG A 49 25.06 -6.07 -21.01
N PRO A 50 26.01 -6.11 -21.94
CA PRO A 50 26.82 -7.31 -22.13
C PRO A 50 27.63 -7.53 -20.86
N VAL A 51 27.38 -8.64 -20.17
CA VAL A 51 28.26 -9.13 -19.12
C VAL A 51 29.52 -9.63 -19.82
N THR A 52 30.56 -8.80 -19.85
CA THR A 52 31.90 -9.19 -20.31
C THR A 52 32.41 -10.38 -19.48
N PRO A 53 32.83 -11.49 -20.10
CA PRO A 53 33.28 -12.66 -19.36
C PRO A 53 34.79 -12.61 -19.19
N GLU A 54 35.32 -11.92 -18.18
CA GLU A 54 36.74 -12.12 -17.83
C GLU A 54 37.10 -11.76 -16.38
N ARG A 55 37.19 -12.78 -15.53
CA ARG A 55 38.44 -13.14 -14.82
C ARG A 55 38.23 -14.44 -14.04
N ARG A 56 38.80 -15.49 -14.60
CA ARG A 56 38.94 -16.82 -13.99
C ARG A 56 39.84 -16.70 -12.76
N ALA A 57 39.26 -16.71 -11.57
CA ALA A 57 40.01 -16.80 -10.33
C ALA A 57 40.69 -18.18 -10.26
N SER A 58 42.01 -18.17 -10.41
CA SER A 58 42.90 -19.33 -10.25
C SER A 58 42.94 -19.75 -8.79
N TRP A 59 42.31 -20.88 -8.47
CA TRP A 59 42.52 -21.55 -7.19
C TRP A 59 43.79 -22.41 -7.31
N ARG A 60 44.91 -21.88 -6.81
CA ARG A 60 46.08 -22.70 -6.52
C ARG A 60 45.74 -23.66 -5.38
N ARG A 61 45.94 -24.94 -5.65
CA ARG A 61 45.88 -26.04 -4.70
C ARG A 61 47.06 -25.89 -3.73
N VAL A 62 46.83 -25.35 -2.53
CA VAL A 62 47.80 -25.46 -1.44
C VAL A 62 47.38 -26.64 -0.59
N GLY A 63 48.14 -27.73 -0.70
CA GLY A 63 48.02 -28.88 0.18
C GLY A 63 48.43 -28.49 1.59
N GLY A 64 47.55 -28.77 2.55
CA GLY A 64 47.80 -28.64 3.97
C GLY A 64 46.98 -29.67 4.71
N ALA A 65 47.65 -30.75 5.12
CA ALA A 65 47.09 -31.80 5.96
C ALA A 65 46.62 -31.21 7.29
N TRP A 66 45.39 -31.53 7.69
CA TRP A 66 44.92 -31.38 9.06
C TRP A 66 44.44 -32.74 9.58
N PRO A 67 44.74 -33.07 10.85
CA PRO A 67 44.70 -34.43 11.34
C PRO A 67 43.28 -34.87 11.71
N TRP A 68 43.00 -36.14 11.41
CA TRP A 68 41.79 -36.84 11.83
C TRP A 68 41.81 -37.09 13.34
N PRO A 69 40.72 -36.84 14.07
CA PRO A 69 40.53 -37.45 15.38
C PRO A 69 40.00 -38.88 15.20
N THR A 70 40.83 -39.85 15.52
CA THR A 70 40.44 -41.24 15.76
C THR A 70 39.53 -41.30 16.98
N TRP A 71 38.30 -41.80 16.80
CA TRP A 71 37.50 -42.34 17.91
C TRP A 71 37.19 -43.79 17.59
N ALA A 72 38.00 -44.66 18.20
CA ALA A 72 37.76 -46.09 18.27
C ALA A 72 36.99 -46.40 19.56
N GLY A 73 35.92 -47.18 19.42
CA GLY A 73 35.43 -48.09 20.45
C GLY A 73 34.40 -47.53 21.42
N LEU A 74 33.15 -47.97 21.26
CA LEU A 74 32.31 -48.54 22.33
C LEU A 74 31.16 -49.31 21.65
N GLY A 75 30.97 -50.56 22.08
CA GLY A 75 30.22 -51.60 21.37
C GLY A 75 28.68 -51.52 21.43
N PRO A 76 28.00 -52.57 20.91
CA PRO A 76 26.59 -52.52 20.57
C PRO A 76 25.71 -52.85 21.78
N ARG A 77 24.71 -52.01 22.04
CA ARG A 77 23.53 -52.39 22.82
C ARG A 77 22.30 -52.16 21.96
N GLY A 78 21.67 -53.28 21.59
CA GLY A 78 20.42 -53.28 20.85
C GLY A 78 19.32 -52.62 21.66
N LEU A 79 18.51 -51.82 20.97
CA LEU A 79 17.18 -51.41 21.39
C LEU A 79 16.28 -51.54 20.17
N ALA A 80 15.30 -52.43 20.32
CA ALA A 80 14.30 -52.75 19.33
C ALA A 80 13.49 -51.50 18.98
N PHE A 81 13.46 -51.13 17.69
CA PHE A 81 12.49 -50.19 17.16
C PHE A 81 11.17 -50.94 16.97
N GLY A 82 10.22 -50.66 17.88
CA GLY A 82 8.82 -51.03 17.70
C GLY A 82 8.25 -50.33 16.47
N LEU A 83 7.69 -51.12 15.55
CA LEU A 83 6.85 -50.65 14.46
C LEU A 83 5.58 -50.01 15.05
N GLY A 84 5.51 -48.69 15.05
CA GLY A 84 4.29 -47.94 15.34
C GLY A 84 3.32 -48.01 14.14
N PRO A 85 1.99 -48.08 14.37
CA PRO A 85 1.03 -48.30 13.30
C PRO A 85 0.84 -47.06 12.41
N ALA A 86 0.64 -47.32 11.12
CA ALA A 86 0.30 -46.32 10.12
C ALA A 86 -1.02 -45.61 10.50
N HIS A 87 -0.96 -44.29 10.68
CA HIS A 87 -2.16 -43.48 10.86
C HIS A 87 -2.94 -43.41 9.55
N ARG A 88 -4.15 -43.99 9.60
CA ARG A 88 -5.14 -44.07 8.54
C ARG A 88 -5.75 -42.70 8.31
N VAL A 89 -5.48 -42.08 7.17
CA VAL A 89 -6.16 -40.86 6.72
C VAL A 89 -7.57 -41.23 6.30
N TYR A 90 -8.57 -40.82 7.09
CA TYR A 90 -9.98 -40.94 6.71
C TYR A 90 -10.40 -39.68 5.93
N PRO A 91 -10.95 -39.80 4.72
CA PRO A 91 -11.52 -38.67 4.02
C PRO A 91 -12.84 -38.26 4.70
N VAL A 92 -12.95 -37.00 5.09
CA VAL A 92 -14.21 -36.39 5.55
C VAL A 92 -15.09 -36.16 4.32
N THR A 93 -16.02 -37.07 4.07
CA THR A 93 -17.07 -36.88 3.06
C THR A 93 -18.11 -35.91 3.62
N VAL A 94 -18.13 -34.67 3.11
CA VAL A 94 -19.19 -33.70 3.39
C VAL A 94 -20.43 -34.10 2.60
N ARG A 95 -21.45 -34.61 3.31
CA ARG A 95 -22.73 -35.04 2.74
C ARG A 95 -23.65 -33.82 2.62
N PHE A 96 -23.78 -33.26 1.43
CA PHE A 96 -24.78 -32.22 1.17
C PHE A 96 -26.18 -32.85 1.14
N SER A 97 -26.96 -32.55 2.17
CA SER A 97 -28.40 -32.85 2.24
C SER A 97 -29.12 -31.91 1.28
N ALA A 98 -29.58 -32.44 0.14
CA ALA A 98 -30.50 -31.75 -0.75
C ALA A 98 -31.89 -31.69 -0.08
N GLY A 99 -32.12 -30.64 0.71
CA GLY A 99 -33.42 -30.32 1.27
C GLY A 99 -34.31 -29.62 0.25
N SER A 100 -35.00 -30.39 -0.59
CA SER A 100 -36.13 -29.91 -1.37
C SER A 100 -37.33 -29.70 -0.45
N ARG A 101 -37.88 -28.48 -0.42
CA ARG A 101 -39.31 -28.15 -0.25
C ARG A 101 -39.45 -26.65 -0.09
N PHE A 102 -39.89 -25.95 -1.14
CA PHE A 102 -40.88 -24.86 -1.09
C PHE A 102 -41.26 -24.53 -2.54
N LEU A 103 -42.18 -25.33 -3.07
CA LEU A 103 -42.94 -25.00 -4.28
C LEU A 103 -44.23 -24.32 -3.82
N SER A 104 -44.43 -23.06 -4.23
CA SER A 104 -45.72 -22.38 -4.33
C SER A 104 -45.52 -21.30 -5.39
N ALA A 105 -45.81 -21.61 -6.66
CA ALA A 105 -47.13 -21.42 -7.27
C ALA A 105 -47.39 -19.95 -7.64
N VAL A 106 -47.01 -19.57 -8.86
CA VAL A 106 -47.82 -18.68 -9.70
C VAL A 106 -47.50 -18.97 -11.16
N ALA A 107 -48.26 -19.90 -11.74
CA ALA A 107 -48.38 -20.08 -13.18
C ALA A 107 -49.77 -19.59 -13.58
N ARG A 108 -49.81 -18.55 -14.44
CA ARG A 108 -50.96 -18.02 -15.21
C ARG A 108 -50.40 -16.78 -15.95
N SER A 109 -50.37 -16.63 -17.27
CA SER A 109 -50.79 -17.43 -18.42
C SER A 109 -50.02 -16.86 -19.62
N LEU A 110 -49.53 -17.71 -20.54
CA LEU A 110 -48.97 -17.28 -21.83
C LEU A 110 -50.07 -17.37 -22.88
N SER A 111 -50.34 -16.26 -23.57
CA SER A 111 -51.12 -16.23 -24.82
C SER A 111 -50.37 -15.43 -25.88
N ALA A 112 -49.83 -16.18 -26.85
CA ALA A 112 -49.77 -15.89 -28.28
C ALA A 112 -48.87 -14.76 -28.87
N MET A 113 -47.83 -15.23 -29.59
CA MET A 113 -47.44 -14.91 -30.99
C MET A 113 -46.69 -13.60 -31.35
N ALA A 114 -45.34 -13.74 -31.45
CA ALA A 114 -44.41 -13.32 -32.54
C ALA A 114 -44.34 -11.85 -33.07
N PRO A 115 -43.30 -11.42 -33.82
CA PRO A 115 -41.85 -11.66 -33.72
C PRO A 115 -41.04 -10.34 -33.92
N PHE A 116 -40.29 -9.91 -32.91
CA PHE A 116 -39.08 -9.11 -33.12
C PHE A 116 -38.09 -9.67 -32.13
N SER A 117 -37.08 -10.44 -32.59
CA SER A 117 -36.22 -11.21 -31.70
C SER A 117 -35.41 -10.28 -30.79
N SER A 118 -35.98 -10.03 -29.61
CA SER A 118 -35.51 -9.19 -28.51
C SER A 118 -34.26 -9.74 -27.82
N ALA A 119 -33.70 -10.84 -28.33
CA ALA A 119 -32.52 -11.51 -27.80
C ALA A 119 -31.24 -10.68 -28.00
N SER A 120 -31.21 -9.73 -28.96
CA SER A 120 -30.04 -8.89 -29.20
C SER A 120 -29.93 -7.68 -28.26
N VAL A 121 -31.02 -7.24 -27.63
CA VAL A 121 -31.00 -6.04 -26.76
C VAL A 121 -30.57 -6.38 -25.32
N LEU A 122 -30.79 -7.62 -24.87
CA LEU A 122 -30.42 -8.05 -23.52
C LEU A 122 -28.95 -8.47 -23.39
N LEU A 123 -28.21 -8.62 -24.50
CA LEU A 123 -26.78 -8.98 -24.47
C LEU A 123 -25.85 -7.76 -24.33
N PHE A 124 -26.34 -6.52 -24.56
CA PHE A 124 -25.52 -5.31 -24.45
C PHE A 124 -25.55 -4.62 -23.07
N LEU A 125 -26.35 -5.11 -22.11
CA LEU A 125 -26.62 -4.43 -20.83
C LEU A 125 -25.78 -4.92 -19.63
N THR A 126 -24.75 -5.73 -19.87
CA THR A 126 -23.84 -6.23 -18.82
C THR A 126 -22.39 -5.78 -18.96
N LEU A 127 -22.12 -4.66 -19.66
CA LEU A 127 -20.85 -3.96 -19.49
C LEU A 127 -20.85 -3.27 -18.11
N GLY A 128 -20.56 -4.05 -17.07
CA GLY A 128 -20.23 -3.51 -15.76
C GLY A 128 -18.98 -2.64 -15.92
N VAL A 129 -19.13 -1.34 -15.66
CA VAL A 129 -17.99 -0.43 -15.58
C VAL A 129 -17.14 -0.88 -14.40
N ALA A 130 -16.09 -1.65 -14.67
CA ALA A 130 -15.08 -1.95 -13.68
C ALA A 130 -14.39 -0.64 -13.35
N VAL A 131 -14.67 -0.12 -12.16
CA VAL A 131 -14.03 1.11 -11.73
C VAL A 131 -12.67 0.75 -11.18
N LEU A 132 -11.63 1.05 -11.95
CA LEU A 132 -10.25 0.78 -11.57
C LEU A 132 -9.78 1.87 -10.59
N ALA A 133 -9.16 1.45 -9.49
CA ALA A 133 -8.37 2.36 -8.67
C ALA A 133 -7.10 2.69 -9.45
N GLU A 134 -6.86 3.98 -9.69
CA GLU A 134 -5.70 4.42 -10.46
C GLU A 134 -4.56 4.81 -9.50
N PRO A 135 -3.34 4.30 -9.73
CA PRO A 135 -2.18 4.71 -8.96
C PRO A 135 -1.90 6.19 -9.20
N VAL A 136 -1.73 6.93 -8.11
CA VAL A 136 -1.34 8.33 -8.13
C VAL A 136 0.16 8.46 -7.87
N HIS A 137 0.72 9.54 -8.40
CA HIS A 137 2.12 9.87 -8.21
C HIS A 137 2.27 10.61 -6.88
N PHE A 138 3.28 10.20 -6.12
CA PHE A 138 3.48 10.68 -4.76
C PHE A 138 4.95 10.95 -4.49
N LEU A 139 5.21 11.85 -3.54
CA LEU A 139 6.53 12.10 -3.00
C LEU A 139 6.65 11.43 -1.63
N ASP A 140 7.66 10.59 -1.41
CA ASP A 140 7.99 10.11 -0.06
C ASP A 140 8.52 11.26 0.80
N CYS A 141 7.94 11.46 1.97
CA CYS A 141 8.29 12.55 2.88
C CYS A 141 9.06 12.13 4.14
N GLY A 142 9.49 10.86 4.23
CA GLY A 142 10.32 10.38 5.33
C GLY A 142 9.91 9.01 5.88
N SER A 143 9.60 8.04 5.02
CA SER A 143 9.36 6.64 5.44
C SER A 143 10.64 6.01 6.01
N THR A 144 10.79 5.98 7.34
CA THR A 144 11.99 5.43 8.00
C THR A 144 11.83 3.97 8.41
N ALA A 145 10.61 3.53 8.67
CA ALA A 145 10.27 2.20 9.18
C ALA A 145 9.52 1.33 8.16
N GLY A 146 9.47 1.73 6.90
CA GLY A 146 8.83 1.00 5.81
C GLY A 146 9.10 1.65 4.46
N GLN A 147 8.42 1.16 3.43
CA GLN A 147 8.52 1.69 2.07
C GLN A 147 7.15 1.66 1.39
N VAL A 148 6.73 2.80 0.85
CA VAL A 148 5.53 2.89 0.00
C VAL A 148 5.83 2.25 -1.36
N LYS A 149 4.93 1.38 -1.81
CA LYS A 149 4.99 0.78 -3.15
C LYS A 149 4.01 1.46 -4.10
N GLU A 150 2.83 1.80 -3.62
CA GLU A 150 1.79 2.40 -4.43
C GLU A 150 0.86 3.23 -3.53
N VAL A 151 0.42 4.36 -4.06
CA VAL A 151 -0.69 5.14 -3.51
C VAL A 151 -1.75 5.19 -4.60
N ALA A 152 -2.99 4.84 -4.30
CA ALA A 152 -4.11 4.92 -5.21
C ALA A 152 -5.24 5.72 -4.56
N VAL A 153 -5.82 6.65 -5.32
CA VAL A 153 -6.94 7.48 -4.87
C VAL A 153 -8.11 7.28 -5.81
N PHE A 154 -9.25 6.91 -5.26
CA PHE A 154 -10.42 6.55 -6.03
C PHE A 154 -11.65 7.38 -5.62
N PRO A 155 -12.35 8.05 -6.56
CA PRO A 155 -12.00 8.25 -7.98
C PRO A 155 -10.94 9.33 -8.21
N CYS A 156 -9.92 9.08 -9.03
CA CYS A 156 -9.01 10.14 -9.51
C CYS A 156 -8.43 9.77 -10.87
N SER A 157 -9.05 10.27 -11.96
CA SER A 157 -8.63 9.95 -13.34
C SER A 157 -7.51 10.84 -13.89
N VAL A 158 -7.32 12.03 -13.29
CA VAL A 158 -6.34 13.02 -13.72
C VAL A 158 -5.70 13.62 -12.48
N GLN A 159 -4.38 13.73 -12.51
CA GLN A 159 -3.59 14.36 -11.45
C GLN A 159 -3.23 15.81 -11.82
N PRO A 160 -3.22 16.75 -10.87
CA PRO A 160 -3.58 16.61 -9.46
C PRO A 160 -5.07 16.27 -9.27
N CYS A 161 -5.38 15.44 -8.27
CA CYS A 161 -6.75 14.96 -8.05
C CYS A 161 -7.68 16.13 -7.70
N ARG A 162 -8.77 16.25 -8.45
CA ARG A 162 -9.83 17.24 -8.23
C ARG A 162 -10.92 16.63 -7.35
N LEU A 163 -10.87 16.92 -6.06
CA LEU A 163 -11.76 16.38 -5.05
C LEU A 163 -13.03 17.22 -4.97
N GLN A 164 -14.15 16.63 -5.38
CA GLN A 164 -15.47 17.25 -5.38
C GLN A 164 -16.04 17.28 -3.97
N LYS A 165 -16.58 18.42 -3.58
CA LYS A 165 -17.34 18.55 -2.33
C LYS A 165 -18.58 17.64 -2.29
N GLY A 166 -18.86 17.13 -1.10
CA GLY A 166 -19.95 16.19 -0.85
C GLY A 166 -19.65 14.76 -1.30
N VAL A 167 -18.51 14.50 -1.93
CA VAL A 167 -18.12 13.18 -2.42
C VAL A 167 -17.15 12.51 -1.45
N SER A 168 -17.25 11.20 -1.33
CA SER A 168 -16.29 10.39 -0.57
C SER A 168 -15.27 9.75 -1.49
N TYR A 169 -14.00 9.88 -1.14
CA TYR A 169 -12.89 9.27 -1.85
C TYR A 169 -12.29 8.14 -1.01
N VAL A 170 -11.79 7.10 -1.68
CA VAL A 170 -11.09 5.98 -1.07
C VAL A 170 -9.61 6.13 -1.37
N VAL A 171 -8.78 6.04 -0.33
CA VAL A 171 -7.33 6.02 -0.44
C VAL A 171 -6.86 4.61 -0.12
N ASN A 172 -6.08 4.02 -1.02
CA ASN A 172 -5.40 2.75 -0.82
C ASN A 172 -3.89 2.98 -0.88
N VAL A 173 -3.15 2.48 0.10
CA VAL A 173 -1.70 2.58 0.16
C VAL A 173 -1.13 1.18 0.31
N THR A 174 -0.40 0.74 -0.71
CA THR A 174 0.37 -0.51 -0.66
C THR A 174 1.76 -0.19 -0.12
N PHE A 175 2.16 -0.82 0.98
CA PHE A 175 3.47 -0.56 1.59
C PHE A 175 4.09 -1.83 2.16
N VAL A 176 5.41 -1.83 2.31
CA VAL A 176 6.17 -2.87 3.00
C VAL A 176 6.62 -2.33 4.36
N SER A 177 6.31 -3.06 5.43
CA SER A 177 6.80 -2.70 6.77
C SER A 177 8.23 -3.21 6.96
N ASN A 178 9.13 -2.38 7.49
CA ASN A 178 10.48 -2.79 7.90
C ASN A 178 10.61 -3.04 9.41
N VAL A 179 9.49 -2.92 10.13
CA VAL A 179 9.41 -3.07 11.58
C VAL A 179 8.26 -3.99 11.98
N TRP A 180 8.31 -4.44 13.22
CA TRP A 180 7.18 -5.09 13.87
C TRP A 180 6.47 -4.08 14.77
N SER A 181 5.13 -4.06 14.76
CA SER A 181 4.31 -3.18 15.60
C SER A 181 2.97 -3.84 15.93
N GLN A 182 2.51 -3.68 17.18
CA GLN A 182 1.21 -4.17 17.63
C GLN A 182 0.09 -3.31 17.08
N ASN A 183 0.29 -1.99 17.07
CA ASN A 183 -0.68 -1.05 16.56
C ASN A 183 -0.04 -0.11 15.52
N THR A 184 -0.88 0.56 14.74
CA THR A 184 -0.45 1.61 13.82
C THR A 184 -1.44 2.77 13.88
N THR A 185 -0.93 3.99 13.78
CA THR A 185 -1.76 5.21 13.85
C THR A 185 -1.52 6.09 12.63
N ALA A 186 -2.57 6.40 11.89
CA ALA A 186 -2.53 7.29 10.75
C ALA A 186 -2.68 8.75 11.18
N SER A 187 -1.88 9.62 10.57
CA SER A 187 -1.90 11.07 10.79
C SER A 187 -1.91 11.78 9.43
N VAL A 188 -2.77 12.79 9.29
CA VAL A 188 -2.98 13.48 8.01
C VAL A 188 -2.87 14.97 8.22
N HIS A 189 -2.15 15.64 7.31
CA HIS A 189 -1.99 17.08 7.30
C HIS A 189 -2.28 17.64 5.91
N GLY A 190 -3.00 18.75 5.85
CA GLY A 190 -3.11 19.58 4.65
C GLY A 190 -2.11 20.73 4.72
N ILE A 191 -1.16 20.77 3.79
CA ILE A 191 -0.18 21.85 3.70
C ILE A 191 -0.76 22.96 2.81
N ILE A 192 -1.09 24.09 3.44
CA ILE A 192 -1.72 25.25 2.81
C ILE A 192 -0.73 26.40 2.90
N LEU A 193 -0.32 26.94 1.75
CA LEU A 193 0.69 28.01 1.68
C LEU A 193 2.00 27.67 2.43
N GLY A 194 2.41 26.39 2.43
CA GLY A 194 3.61 25.91 3.14
C GLY A 194 3.42 25.58 4.62
N VAL A 195 2.24 25.84 5.19
CA VAL A 195 1.94 25.57 6.60
C VAL A 195 1.17 24.24 6.72
N PRO A 196 1.68 23.24 7.49
CA PRO A 196 0.95 22.00 7.74
C PRO A 196 -0.20 22.23 8.72
N VAL A 197 -1.41 21.88 8.31
CA VAL A 197 -2.63 21.96 9.14
C VAL A 197 -3.14 20.53 9.39
N PRO A 198 -3.33 20.11 10.65
CA PRO A 198 -3.79 18.75 10.95
C PRO A 198 -5.22 18.53 10.45
N PHE A 199 -5.46 17.38 9.83
CA PHE A 199 -6.77 16.94 9.36
C PHE A 199 -7.23 15.70 10.12
N PRO A 200 -8.20 15.81 11.05
CA PRO A 200 -8.68 14.67 11.81
C PRO A 200 -9.47 13.72 10.91
N ILE A 201 -8.99 12.48 10.80
CA ILE A 201 -9.64 11.42 10.02
C ILE A 201 -10.59 10.60 10.90
N PRO A 202 -11.70 10.06 10.36
CA PRO A 202 -12.69 9.30 11.15
C PRO A 202 -12.12 8.04 11.81
N GLN A 203 -11.16 7.39 11.12
CA GLN A 203 -10.46 6.22 11.63
C GLN A 203 -8.95 6.46 11.57
N PRO A 204 -8.32 6.84 12.69
CA PRO A 204 -6.87 6.97 12.78
C PRO A 204 -6.18 5.62 13.05
N ASP A 205 -6.88 4.60 13.55
CA ASP A 205 -6.31 3.29 13.84
C ASP A 205 -6.05 2.51 12.53
N GLY A 206 -4.78 2.37 12.15
CA GLY A 206 -4.38 1.70 10.92
C GLY A 206 -4.75 0.22 10.89
N CYS A 207 -4.78 -0.45 12.04
CA CYS A 207 -5.20 -1.85 12.18
C CYS A 207 -6.69 -2.06 11.91
N LYS A 208 -7.47 -0.98 11.90
CA LYS A 208 -8.89 -0.98 11.51
C LYS A 208 -9.12 -0.41 10.11
N SER A 209 -8.05 -0.13 9.38
CA SER A 209 -8.04 0.45 8.04
C SER A 209 -7.38 -0.52 7.05
N GLY A 210 -7.79 -1.79 7.06
CA GLY A 210 -7.33 -2.80 6.11
C GLY A 210 -6.02 -3.52 6.49
N ILE A 211 -5.30 -3.05 7.51
CA ILE A 211 -4.06 -3.68 7.99
C ILE A 211 -4.40 -4.74 9.04
N ASN A 212 -3.97 -5.99 8.80
CA ASN A 212 -4.13 -7.05 9.81
C ASN A 212 -2.96 -7.02 10.81
N CYS A 213 -3.19 -6.46 11.99
CA CYS A 213 -2.18 -6.33 13.03
C CYS A 213 -2.06 -7.60 13.90
N PRO A 214 -0.88 -7.85 14.51
CA PRO A 214 0.33 -7.04 14.44
C PRO A 214 1.00 -7.06 13.07
N ILE A 215 1.60 -5.92 12.69
CA ILE A 215 2.40 -5.86 11.47
C ILE A 215 3.78 -6.47 11.72
N GLU A 216 4.31 -7.16 10.71
CA GLU A 216 5.57 -7.86 10.75
C GLU A 216 6.57 -7.27 9.76
N LYS A 217 7.85 -7.36 10.11
CA LYS A 217 8.94 -6.91 9.26
C LYS A 217 9.01 -7.71 7.96
N GLY A 218 9.18 -7.00 6.84
CA GLY A 218 9.31 -7.54 5.49
C GLY A 218 7.99 -7.91 4.83
N LYS A 219 6.84 -7.73 5.50
CA LYS A 219 5.52 -8.03 4.91
C LYS A 219 4.91 -6.81 4.22
N THR A 220 4.17 -7.08 3.16
CA THR A 220 3.39 -6.09 2.40
C THR A 220 1.97 -6.01 2.96
N TYR A 221 1.47 -4.79 3.10
CA TYR A 221 0.13 -4.50 3.60
C TYR A 221 -0.56 -3.48 2.70
N ASN A 222 -1.90 -3.46 2.78
CA ASN A 222 -2.74 -2.45 2.14
C ASN A 222 -3.47 -1.65 3.22
N TYR A 223 -3.21 -0.35 3.27
CA TYR A 223 -3.94 0.58 4.11
C TYR A 223 -5.08 1.21 3.31
N LEU A 224 -6.30 1.11 3.83
CA LEU A 224 -7.53 1.55 3.18
C LEU A 224 -8.28 2.52 4.06
N ASN A 225 -8.54 3.72 3.55
CA ASN A 225 -9.37 4.70 4.26
C ASN A 225 -10.34 5.40 3.32
N LYS A 226 -11.52 5.76 3.83
CA LYS A 226 -12.56 6.49 3.11
C LYS A 226 -12.72 7.87 3.73
N LEU A 227 -12.43 8.91 2.95
CA LEU A 227 -12.50 10.29 3.40
C LEU A 227 -13.65 11.05 2.70
N PRO A 228 -14.63 11.56 3.47
CA PRO A 228 -15.64 12.46 2.94
C PRO A 228 -15.07 13.88 2.78
N VAL A 229 -15.17 14.44 1.57
CA VAL A 229 -14.88 15.85 1.31
C VAL A 229 -16.13 16.64 1.64
N LYS A 230 -16.13 17.40 2.74
CA LYS A 230 -17.34 18.09 3.18
C LYS A 230 -17.63 19.33 2.33
N SER A 231 -18.91 19.67 2.20
CA SER A 231 -19.37 20.84 1.43
C SER A 231 -18.91 22.18 2.00
N GLU A 232 -18.56 22.22 3.29
CA GLU A 232 -18.02 23.41 3.97
C GLU A 232 -16.55 23.69 3.64
N TYR A 233 -15.84 22.77 2.98
CA TYR A 233 -14.43 22.96 2.64
C TYR A 233 -14.27 24.04 1.56
N PRO A 234 -13.22 24.89 1.63
CA PRO A 234 -12.98 25.93 0.65
C PRO A 234 -12.42 25.36 -0.67
N ASN A 235 -12.60 26.10 -1.77
CA ASN A 235 -12.00 25.77 -3.07
C ASN A 235 -10.54 26.22 -3.07
N ILE A 236 -9.63 25.28 -2.83
CA ILE A 236 -8.20 25.57 -2.71
C ILE A 236 -7.35 24.43 -3.26
N LYS A 237 -6.13 24.78 -3.66
CA LYS A 237 -5.05 23.83 -3.95
C LYS A 237 -4.22 23.65 -2.69
N LEU A 238 -3.90 22.41 -2.35
CA LEU A 238 -3.09 22.08 -1.18
C LEU A 238 -2.30 20.80 -1.42
N VAL A 239 -1.33 20.55 -0.58
CA VAL A 239 -0.59 19.28 -0.58
C VAL A 239 -1.06 18.46 0.62
N VAL A 240 -1.55 17.25 0.37
CA VAL A 240 -1.85 16.30 1.45
C VAL A 240 -0.56 15.62 1.83
N GLN A 241 -0.25 15.58 3.12
CA GLN A 241 0.79 14.76 3.73
C GLN A 241 0.10 13.69 4.58
N TRP A 242 0.41 12.42 4.33
CA TRP A 242 -0.15 11.29 5.05
C TRP A 242 0.96 10.46 5.65
N GLU A 243 0.80 10.13 6.93
CA GLU A 243 1.75 9.33 7.69
C GLU A 243 1.04 8.14 8.34
N LEU A 244 1.77 7.03 8.45
CA LEU A 244 1.41 5.91 9.32
C LEU A 244 2.54 5.69 10.31
N LEU A 245 2.21 5.74 11.59
CA LEU A 245 3.13 5.63 12.71
C LEU A 245 3.01 4.25 13.37
N ASP A 246 4.13 3.70 13.83
CA ASP A 246 4.17 2.50 14.67
C ASP A 246 3.96 2.84 16.16
N ASP A 247 3.99 1.83 17.04
CA ASP A 247 3.85 2.01 18.50
C ASP A 247 4.94 2.90 19.13
N LYS A 248 6.08 3.05 18.45
CA LYS A 248 7.24 3.85 18.88
C LYS A 248 7.28 5.21 18.18
N SER A 249 6.22 5.57 17.46
CA SER A 249 6.14 6.80 16.65
C SER A 249 7.18 6.88 15.53
N ASN A 250 7.70 5.75 15.05
CA ASN A 250 8.46 5.72 13.80
C ASN A 250 7.50 5.77 12.62
N ILE A 251 7.95 6.41 11.54
CA ILE A 251 7.16 6.60 10.33
C ILE A 251 7.26 5.35 9.46
N VAL A 252 6.25 4.49 9.52
CA VAL A 252 6.12 3.29 8.67
C VAL A 252 6.00 3.69 7.21
N PHE A 253 5.17 4.69 6.92
CA PHE A 253 5.19 5.38 5.63
C PHE A 253 4.85 6.85 5.75
N CYS A 254 5.37 7.65 4.82
CA CYS A 254 5.02 9.05 4.62
C CYS A 254 4.92 9.33 3.13
N TRP A 255 3.80 9.90 2.68
CA TRP A 255 3.70 10.38 1.30
C TRP A 255 3.01 11.73 1.21
N LYS A 256 3.33 12.46 0.14
CA LYS A 256 2.74 13.74 -0.23
C LYS A 256 2.15 13.68 -1.63
N ILE A 257 0.93 14.19 -1.79
CA ILE A 257 0.31 14.40 -3.10
C ILE A 257 -0.35 15.78 -3.20
N PRO A 258 -0.27 16.44 -4.36
CA PRO A 258 -1.00 17.65 -4.65
C PRO A 258 -2.48 17.35 -4.97
N ILE A 259 -3.40 18.10 -4.37
CA ILE A 259 -4.83 18.01 -4.69
C ILE A 259 -5.45 19.40 -4.90
N GLU A 260 -6.60 19.41 -5.54
CA GLU A 260 -7.47 20.58 -5.66
C GLU A 260 -8.87 20.23 -5.13
N ILE A 261 -9.38 21.01 -4.18
CA ILE A 261 -10.79 20.91 -3.74
C ILE A 261 -11.62 21.81 -4.63
N VAL A 262 -12.70 21.26 -5.21
CA VAL A 262 -13.60 21.95 -6.16
C VAL A 262 -15.06 21.88 -5.76
#